data_AF-A0A377Z5U9-F1
#
_entry.id   AF-A0A377Z5U9-F1
#
_cell.length_a   1.000
_cell.length_b   1.000
_cell.length_c   1.000
_cell.angle_alpha   90.00
_cell.angle_beta   90.00
_cell.angle_gamma   90.00
#
_symmetry.space_group_name_H-M   'P 1'
#
loop_
_entity.id
_entity.type
_entity.pdbx_description
1 polymer ?
#
loop_
_entity_poly.entity_id
_entity_poly.type
_entity_poly.pdbx_seq_one_letter_code
_entity_poly.pdbx_strand_id
1 'polypeptide(L)'
;MAPSAVSAYRPPCRPGSAAAVLAENLICSALDLECASSNDQTFTHSDMRRTARLLMQFLPGTDFISSGYSAVPNYDNMFAGSNEDAEDFDDYNVIQRDLKVDGGLRPVREEDVIAIRNKAARALQAVFAGMGLPPITDEEVEAATYAHGSKDMPERNIVEDIKFAQEIHQQEPQRPGGGESLGERRLPRCRPGHA
;
A
#
# COMPACT_ATOMS: atom_id res chain seq x y z
N MET A 1 3.14 -3.93 -17.64
CA MET A 1 3.03 -4.77 -16.42
C MET A 1 3.02 -6.23 -16.85
N ALA A 2 4.17 -6.90 -16.78
CA ALA A 2 4.20 -8.35 -16.86
C ALA A 2 3.66 -8.88 -15.52
N PRO A 3 2.61 -9.71 -15.50
CA PRO A 3 2.08 -10.22 -14.25
C PRO A 3 3.10 -11.21 -13.70
N SER A 4 3.80 -10.84 -12.64
CA SER A 4 4.27 -11.82 -11.67
C SER A 4 3.05 -12.52 -11.07
N ALA A 5 3.23 -13.67 -10.44
CA ALA A 5 2.20 -14.49 -9.80
C ALA A 5 1.49 -13.79 -8.60
N VAL A 6 0.84 -12.64 -8.83
CA VAL A 6 0.36 -11.67 -7.83
C VAL A 6 -0.96 -12.06 -7.17
N SER A 7 -1.86 -12.79 -7.81
CA SER A 7 -3.14 -13.20 -7.19
C SER A 7 -3.71 -14.45 -7.86
N ALA A 8 -3.56 -14.51 -9.18
CA ALA A 8 -3.90 -15.69 -9.97
C ALA A 8 -2.64 -16.49 -10.30
N TYR A 9 -2.05 -17.18 -9.33
CA TYR A 9 -1.28 -18.35 -9.70
C TYR A 9 -1.36 -19.41 -8.61
N ARG A 10 -1.62 -20.63 -9.07
CA ARG A 10 -1.59 -21.87 -8.32
C ARG A 10 -0.25 -22.59 -8.60
N PRO A 11 0.94 -22.03 -8.31
CA PRO A 11 2.18 -22.77 -8.49
C PRO A 11 2.60 -23.59 -7.26
N PRO A 12 2.26 -23.30 -5.97
CA PRO A 12 3.05 -23.83 -4.87
C PRO A 12 2.91 -25.34 -4.70
N CYS A 13 2.00 -26.00 -5.42
CA CYS A 13 1.81 -27.44 -5.37
C CYS A 13 2.69 -28.23 -6.35
N ARG A 14 3.33 -27.58 -7.34
CA ARG A 14 4.20 -28.29 -8.32
C ARG A 14 5.68 -28.12 -8.01
N PRO A 15 6.51 -29.14 -8.30
CA PRO A 15 7.97 -29.03 -8.21
C PRO A 15 8.50 -27.85 -9.03
N GLY A 16 9.48 -27.11 -8.49
CA GLY A 16 10.11 -25.96 -9.18
C GLY A 16 9.30 -24.66 -9.16
N SER A 17 8.15 -24.63 -8.48
CA SER A 17 7.24 -23.47 -8.44
C SER A 17 7.86 -22.19 -7.91
N ALA A 18 8.56 -22.23 -6.78
CA ALA A 18 9.24 -21.06 -6.24
C ALA A 18 10.35 -20.54 -7.18
N ALA A 19 11.06 -21.45 -7.86
CA ALA A 19 12.07 -21.09 -8.84
C ALA A 19 11.45 -20.46 -10.11
N ALA A 20 10.27 -20.92 -10.53
CA ALA A 20 9.53 -20.32 -11.63
C ALA A 20 9.12 -18.87 -11.34
N VAL A 21 8.65 -18.59 -10.11
CA VAL A 21 8.32 -17.23 -9.65
C VAL A 21 9.55 -16.31 -9.64
N LEU A 22 10.73 -16.82 -9.29
CA LEU A 22 11.96 -16.04 -9.42
C LEU A 22 12.33 -15.82 -10.90
N ALA A 23 12.17 -16.83 -11.74
CA ALA A 23 12.53 -16.76 -13.16
C ALA A 23 11.69 -15.73 -13.94
N GLU A 24 10.37 -15.64 -13.69
CA GLU A 24 9.52 -14.62 -14.30
C GLU A 24 9.92 -13.19 -13.88
N ASN A 25 10.29 -12.98 -12.61
CA ASN A 25 10.78 -11.69 -12.12
C ASN A 25 12.13 -11.32 -12.77
N LEU A 26 13.01 -12.30 -12.94
CA LEU A 26 14.28 -12.11 -13.66
C LEU A 26 14.04 -11.76 -15.13
N ILE A 27 13.09 -12.42 -15.80
CA ILE A 27 12.72 -12.11 -17.19
C ILE A 27 12.17 -10.69 -17.31
N CYS A 28 11.30 -10.27 -16.37
CA CYS A 28 10.76 -8.92 -16.32
C CYS A 28 11.88 -7.88 -16.23
N SER A 29 12.80 -8.06 -15.28
CA SER A 29 13.95 -7.16 -15.08
C SER A 29 14.91 -7.17 -16.26
N ALA A 30 15.13 -8.34 -16.89
CA ALA A 30 15.97 -8.47 -18.08
C ALA A 30 15.36 -7.82 -19.34
N LEU A 31 14.05 -7.60 -19.36
CA LEU A 31 13.34 -6.87 -20.41
C LEU A 31 13.25 -5.36 -20.15
N ASP A 32 14.01 -4.84 -19.17
CA ASP A 32 14.02 -3.42 -18.80
C ASP A 32 12.62 -2.92 -18.36
N LEU A 33 11.85 -3.80 -17.71
CA LEU A 33 10.57 -3.47 -17.10
C LEU A 33 10.73 -3.43 -15.58
N GLU A 34 10.10 -2.41 -14.98
CA GLU A 34 9.92 -2.34 -13.53
C GLU A 34 9.27 -3.63 -13.01
N CYS A 35 9.90 -4.24 -12.02
CA CYS A 35 9.52 -5.52 -11.46
C CYS A 35 9.00 -5.36 -10.03
N ALA A 36 7.67 -5.26 -9.92
CA ALA A 36 6.96 -5.43 -8.66
C ALA A 36 6.80 -6.93 -8.37
N SER A 37 7.68 -7.46 -7.51
CA SER A 37 8.10 -8.87 -7.55
C SER A 37 7.23 -9.85 -6.73
N SER A 38 5.93 -9.54 -6.57
CA SER A 38 4.97 -10.31 -5.77
C SER A 38 5.32 -10.29 -4.28
N ASN A 39 5.46 -11.43 -3.58
CA ASN A 39 5.57 -11.52 -2.10
C ASN A 39 4.38 -10.85 -1.40
N ASP A 40 3.20 -10.92 -2.02
CA ASP A 40 2.01 -10.17 -1.64
C ASP A 40 0.79 -11.06 -1.37
N GLN A 41 0.98 -12.38 -1.39
CA GLN A 41 -0.09 -13.37 -1.21
C GLN A 41 0.32 -14.56 -0.35
N THR A 42 -0.60 -15.02 0.48
CA THR A 42 -0.45 -16.27 1.22
C THR A 42 -0.46 -17.49 0.30
N PHE A 43 0.43 -18.46 0.55
CA PHE A 43 0.46 -19.72 -0.21
C PHE A 43 0.74 -20.96 0.65
N THR A 44 1.02 -20.75 1.94
CA THR A 44 1.42 -21.81 2.87
C THR A 44 1.14 -21.37 4.31
N HIS A 45 0.93 -22.35 5.18
CA HIS A 45 0.82 -22.15 6.63
C HIS A 45 2.17 -22.25 7.36
N SER A 46 3.27 -22.53 6.64
CA SER A 46 4.59 -22.72 7.24
C SER A 46 5.44 -21.47 7.07
N ASP A 47 5.89 -20.92 8.20
CA ASP A 47 6.77 -19.75 8.23
C ASP A 47 8.06 -19.98 7.45
N MET A 48 8.72 -21.10 7.70
CA MET A 48 9.94 -21.48 6.96
C MET A 48 9.74 -21.47 5.44
N ARG A 49 8.57 -21.92 4.97
CA ARG A 49 8.29 -22.03 3.55
C ARG A 49 7.98 -20.67 2.92
N ARG A 50 7.25 -19.79 3.60
CA ARG A 50 7.00 -18.42 3.13
C ARG A 50 8.27 -17.57 3.14
N THR A 51 9.14 -17.71 4.15
CA THR A 51 10.43 -17.02 4.21
C THR A 51 11.37 -17.47 3.09
N ALA A 52 11.43 -18.78 2.80
CA ALA A 52 12.24 -19.28 1.68
C ALA A 52 11.81 -18.70 0.33
N ARG A 53 10.51 -18.43 0.15
CA ARG A 53 9.96 -17.77 -1.04
C ARG A 53 10.35 -16.29 -1.07
N LEU A 54 10.17 -15.56 0.04
CA LEU A 54 10.55 -14.16 0.17
C LEU A 54 12.03 -13.90 -0.15
N LEU A 55 12.90 -14.72 0.44
CA LEU A 55 14.36 -14.57 0.30
C LEU A 55 14.84 -14.61 -1.16
N MET A 56 14.10 -15.25 -2.06
CA MET A 56 14.46 -15.29 -3.48
C MET A 56 14.47 -13.90 -4.13
N GLN A 57 13.58 -12.99 -3.71
CA GLN A 57 13.54 -11.61 -4.22
C GLN A 57 14.19 -10.61 -3.26
N PHE A 58 14.11 -10.88 -1.96
CA PHE A 58 14.69 -10.03 -0.91
C PHE A 58 16.22 -9.96 -1.01
N LEU A 59 16.90 -11.09 -1.21
CA LEU A 59 18.37 -11.13 -1.27
C LEU A 59 18.97 -10.35 -2.45
N PRO A 60 18.52 -10.55 -3.72
CA PRO A 60 19.05 -9.80 -4.84
C PRO A 60 18.55 -8.35 -4.89
N GLY A 61 17.38 -8.07 -4.30
CA GLY A 61 16.67 -6.80 -4.47
C GLY A 61 15.97 -6.71 -5.82
N THR A 62 14.77 -6.14 -5.82
CA THR A 62 13.97 -5.79 -7.01
C THR A 62 13.41 -4.38 -6.81
N ASP A 63 12.77 -3.79 -7.83
CA ASP A 63 12.18 -2.45 -7.71
C ASP A 63 11.19 -2.37 -6.55
N PHE A 64 10.36 -3.42 -6.40
CA PHE A 64 9.59 -3.67 -5.18
C PHE A 64 9.76 -5.14 -4.75
N ILE A 65 10.49 -5.34 -3.65
CA ILE A 65 10.74 -6.67 -3.05
C ILE A 65 9.42 -7.37 -2.73
N SER A 66 8.49 -6.63 -2.14
CA SER A 66 7.10 -7.03 -2.06
C SER A 66 6.23 -5.99 -2.74
N SER A 67 5.37 -6.43 -3.66
CA SER A 67 4.36 -5.59 -4.31
C SER A 67 3.08 -5.44 -3.48
N GLY A 68 3.08 -5.91 -2.24
CA GLY A 68 1.91 -5.90 -1.37
C GLY A 68 2.19 -6.50 0.00
N TYR A 69 3.28 -6.08 0.65
CA TYR A 69 3.54 -6.43 2.06
C TYR A 69 2.34 -5.94 2.88
N SER A 70 1.71 -6.81 3.65
CA SER A 70 0.50 -6.42 4.37
C SER A 70 0.87 -5.51 5.54
N ALA A 71 0.58 -4.22 5.42
CA ALA A 71 0.76 -3.27 6.52
C ALA A 71 -0.31 -3.37 7.62
N VAL A 72 -1.23 -4.33 7.47
CA VAL A 72 -2.28 -4.72 8.42
C VAL A 72 -2.13 -6.21 8.73
N PRO A 73 -2.61 -6.70 9.87
CA PRO A 73 -2.63 -8.14 10.14
C PRO A 73 -3.40 -8.88 9.05
N ASN A 74 -3.00 -10.12 8.75
CA ASN A 74 -3.56 -10.86 7.60
C ASN A 74 -5.08 -11.05 7.64
N TYR A 75 -5.72 -11.00 8.81
CA TYR A 75 -7.18 -11.08 8.91
C TYR A 75 -7.90 -9.85 8.32
N ASP A 76 -7.22 -8.71 8.21
CA ASP A 76 -7.73 -7.47 7.58
C ASP A 76 -7.26 -7.30 6.14
N ASN A 77 -6.43 -8.20 5.64
CA ASN A 77 -5.95 -8.11 4.29
C ASN A 77 -7.05 -8.56 3.31
N MET A 78 -7.62 -7.59 2.60
CA MET A 78 -8.70 -7.80 1.64
C MET A 78 -8.26 -8.55 0.36
N PHE A 79 -6.97 -8.81 0.18
CA PHE A 79 -6.42 -9.66 -0.87
C PHE A 79 -6.21 -11.11 -0.43
N ALA A 80 -6.97 -11.58 0.58
CA ALA A 80 -6.89 -12.95 1.12
C ALA A 80 -5.54 -13.28 1.81
N GLY A 81 -4.90 -12.25 2.39
CA GLY A 81 -3.64 -12.38 3.12
C GLY A 81 -2.41 -12.26 2.22
N SER A 82 -1.37 -11.62 2.75
CA SER A 82 -0.07 -11.48 2.11
C SER A 82 0.93 -12.52 2.61
N ASN A 83 2.07 -12.65 1.93
CA ASN A 83 3.14 -13.55 2.35
C ASN A 83 3.79 -13.08 3.67
N GLU A 84 3.80 -11.78 3.89
CA GLU A 84 4.20 -11.12 5.13
C GLU A 84 3.13 -10.13 5.59
N ASP A 85 2.93 -10.00 6.90
CA ASP A 85 1.99 -9.04 7.46
C ASP A 85 2.56 -8.17 8.58
N ALA A 86 1.69 -7.39 9.23
CA ALA A 86 2.09 -6.45 10.27
C ALA A 86 2.75 -7.13 11.49
N GLU A 87 2.54 -8.43 11.71
CA GLU A 87 3.18 -9.17 12.79
C GLU A 87 4.64 -9.54 12.43
N ASP A 88 4.99 -9.52 11.16
CA ASP A 88 6.32 -9.86 10.64
C ASP A 88 7.29 -8.68 10.54
N PHE A 89 6.89 -7.46 10.94
CA PHE A 89 7.73 -6.26 10.76
C PHE A 89 9.08 -6.36 11.49
N ASP A 90 9.08 -6.92 12.70
CA ASP A 90 10.28 -7.05 13.52
C ASP A 90 11.23 -8.11 12.94
N ASP A 91 10.71 -9.28 12.55
CA ASP A 91 11.50 -10.32 11.89
C ASP A 91 12.10 -9.84 10.57
N TYR A 92 11.32 -9.09 9.77
CA TYR A 92 11.81 -8.51 8.52
C TYR A 92 12.98 -7.54 8.75
N ASN A 93 12.90 -6.69 9.78
CA ASN A 93 13.99 -5.78 10.17
C ASN A 93 15.21 -6.53 10.72
N VAL A 94 15.02 -7.62 11.45
CA VAL A 94 16.11 -8.48 11.93
C VAL A 94 16.82 -9.16 10.77
N ILE A 95 16.09 -9.70 9.79
CA ILE A 95 16.67 -10.33 8.59
C ILE A 95 17.50 -9.32 7.78
N GLN A 96 17.01 -8.09 7.59
CA GLN A 96 17.77 -7.01 6.96
C GLN A 96 19.12 -6.76 7.67
N ARG A 97 19.07 -6.67 9.00
CA ARG A 97 20.27 -6.48 9.84
C ARG A 97 21.24 -7.65 9.73
N ASP A 98 20.75 -8.88 9.82
CA ASP A 98 21.57 -10.09 9.89
C ASP A 98 22.26 -10.40 8.55
N LEU A 99 21.56 -10.18 7.44
CA LEU A 99 22.08 -10.44 6.09
C LEU A 99 22.78 -9.24 5.48
N LYS A 100 22.70 -8.07 6.13
CA LYS A 100 23.19 -6.79 5.62
C LYS A 100 22.60 -6.48 4.23
N VAL A 101 21.29 -6.70 4.10
CA VAL A 101 20.50 -6.46 2.90
C VAL A 101 19.51 -5.33 3.20
N ASP A 102 19.37 -4.40 2.25
CA ASP A 102 18.35 -3.37 2.32
C ASP A 102 17.02 -3.94 1.78
N GLY A 103 16.08 -4.16 2.69
CA GLY A 103 14.73 -4.64 2.40
C GLY A 103 13.71 -3.51 2.19
N GLY A 104 14.15 -2.25 2.18
CA GLY A 104 13.28 -1.08 1.99
C GLY A 104 12.43 -0.69 3.21
N LEU A 105 12.53 -1.42 4.33
CA LEU A 105 11.85 -1.12 5.58
C LEU A 105 12.83 -0.70 6.67
N ARG A 106 12.34 -0.04 7.71
CA ARG A 106 13.15 0.41 8.84
C ARG A 106 12.42 0.18 10.17
N PRO A 107 13.17 -0.03 11.27
CA PRO A 107 12.58 -0.02 12.60
C PRO A 107 12.00 1.36 12.91
N VAL A 108 10.88 1.38 13.63
CA VAL A 108 10.16 2.58 14.04
C VAL A 108 9.93 2.56 15.55
N ARG A 109 9.85 3.74 16.17
CA ARG A 109 9.49 3.84 17.59
C ARG A 109 7.98 3.93 17.70
N GLU A 110 7.42 3.26 18.71
CA GLU A 110 5.98 3.24 18.97
C GLU A 110 5.40 4.66 19.11
N GLU A 111 6.08 5.55 19.83
CA GLU A 111 5.64 6.95 20.02
C GLU A 111 5.52 7.73 18.70
N ASP A 112 6.41 7.47 17.74
CA ASP A 112 6.37 8.11 16.42
C ASP A 112 5.22 7.54 15.58
N VAL A 113 4.96 6.23 15.69
CA VAL A 113 3.86 5.55 15.00
C VAL A 113 2.50 6.03 15.52
N ILE A 114 2.34 6.13 16.84
CA ILE A 114 1.13 6.69 17.47
C ILE A 114 0.89 8.12 16.97
N ALA A 115 1.92 8.97 16.99
CA ALA A 115 1.80 10.35 16.55
C ALA A 115 1.39 10.48 15.08
N ILE A 116 1.99 9.67 14.18
CA ILE A 116 1.68 9.75 12.75
C ILE A 116 0.30 9.14 12.42
N ARG A 117 -0.11 8.08 13.10
CA ARG A 117 -1.45 7.47 12.95
C ARG A 117 -2.53 8.43 13.40
N ASN A 118 -2.37 9.06 14.56
CA ASN A 118 -3.30 10.06 15.06
C ASN A 118 -3.42 11.25 14.11
N LYS A 119 -2.29 11.74 13.58
CA LYS A 119 -2.28 12.81 12.58
C LYS A 119 -3.01 12.41 11.30
N ALA A 120 -2.80 11.19 10.82
CA ALA A 120 -3.49 10.67 9.63
C ALA A 120 -5.01 10.56 9.84
N ALA A 121 -5.43 10.02 10.99
CA ALA A 121 -6.85 9.91 11.35
C ALA A 121 -7.54 11.28 11.45
N ARG A 122 -6.91 12.26 12.11
CA ARG A 122 -7.42 13.64 12.17
C ARG A 122 -7.44 14.33 10.81
N ALA A 123 -6.45 14.07 9.95
CA ALA A 123 -6.45 14.61 8.60
C ALA A 123 -7.64 14.06 7.78
N LEU A 124 -7.93 12.77 7.90
CA LEU A 124 -9.08 12.16 7.24
C LEU A 124 -10.40 12.68 7.81
N GLN A 125 -10.50 12.85 9.13
CA GLN A 125 -11.64 13.49 9.79
C GLN A 125 -11.90 14.89 9.23
N ALA A 126 -10.86 15.71 9.06
CA ALA A 126 -10.99 17.03 8.46
C ALA A 126 -11.43 17.00 6.99
N VAL A 127 -10.96 16.03 6.20
CA VAL A 127 -11.39 15.81 4.81
C VAL A 127 -12.87 15.43 4.76
N PHE A 128 -13.31 14.49 5.60
CA PHE A 128 -14.70 14.04 5.64
C PHE A 128 -15.64 15.19 6.05
N ALA A 129 -15.25 15.98 7.06
CA ALA A 129 -15.98 17.17 7.45
C ALA A 129 -16.02 18.23 6.33
N GLY A 130 -14.90 18.46 5.63
CA GLY A 130 -14.81 19.43 4.54
C GLY A 130 -15.59 19.05 3.29
N MET A 131 -15.73 17.75 3.01
CA MET A 131 -16.49 17.21 1.89
C MET A 131 -17.96 16.92 2.24
N GLY A 132 -18.38 17.10 3.49
CA GLY A 132 -19.74 16.79 3.94
C GLY A 132 -20.06 15.29 3.95
N LEU A 133 -19.05 14.44 4.11
CA LEU A 133 -19.19 12.98 4.22
C LEU A 133 -19.64 12.56 5.64
N PRO A 134 -20.06 11.30 5.84
CA PRO A 134 -20.45 10.80 7.16
C PRO A 134 -19.36 11.08 8.20
N PRO A 135 -19.70 11.65 9.37
CA PRO A 135 -18.70 12.14 10.31
C PRO A 135 -17.76 11.00 10.77
N ILE A 136 -16.48 11.36 10.93
CA ILE A 136 -15.51 10.55 11.66
C ILE A 136 -15.44 11.15 13.06
N THR A 137 -15.78 10.35 14.06
CA THR A 137 -15.81 10.74 15.46
C THR A 137 -14.41 10.76 16.07
N ASP A 138 -14.24 11.50 17.17
CA ASP A 138 -12.98 11.49 17.92
C ASP A 138 -12.69 10.11 18.52
N GLU A 139 -13.73 9.31 18.80
CA GLU A 139 -13.60 7.92 19.25
C GLU A 139 -12.95 7.05 18.17
N GLU A 140 -13.38 7.17 16.91
CA GLU A 140 -12.75 6.48 15.78
C GLU A 140 -11.30 6.94 15.54
N VAL A 141 -11.00 8.22 15.78
CA VAL A 141 -9.64 8.76 15.67
C VAL A 141 -8.73 8.15 16.72
N GLU A 142 -9.16 8.09 17.97
CA GLU A 142 -8.39 7.48 19.05
C GLU A 142 -8.28 5.97 18.86
N ALA A 143 -9.35 5.28 18.45
CA ALA A 143 -9.30 3.85 18.12
C ALA A 143 -8.28 3.58 17.01
N ALA A 144 -8.35 4.30 15.88
CA ALA A 144 -7.40 4.14 14.78
C ALA A 144 -5.94 4.43 15.17
N THR A 145 -5.73 5.28 16.19
CA THR A 145 -4.40 5.61 16.69
C THR A 145 -3.71 4.40 17.31
N TYR A 146 -4.43 3.60 18.09
CA TYR A 146 -3.88 2.46 18.84
C TYR A 146 -4.26 1.08 18.29
N ALA A 147 -5.18 1.02 17.33
CA ALA A 147 -5.65 -0.22 16.74
C ALA A 147 -4.54 -1.02 16.06
N HIS A 148 -4.53 -2.32 16.31
CA HIS A 148 -3.75 -3.27 15.52
C HIS A 148 -4.47 -3.61 14.20
N GLY A 149 -5.80 -3.70 14.23
CA GLY A 149 -6.63 -3.88 13.03
C GLY A 149 -8.10 -3.54 13.25
N SER A 150 -8.97 -4.01 12.37
CA SER A 150 -10.40 -3.67 12.34
C SER A 150 -11.17 -4.12 13.57
N LYS A 151 -10.67 -5.13 14.30
CA LYS A 151 -11.28 -5.60 15.55
C LYS A 151 -11.25 -4.56 16.67
N ASP A 152 -10.32 -3.61 16.60
CA ASP A 152 -10.16 -2.54 17.57
C ASP A 152 -10.89 -1.26 17.13
N MET A 153 -11.57 -1.29 15.98
CA MET A 153 -12.27 -0.14 15.40
C MET A 153 -13.77 -0.17 15.72
N PRO A 154 -14.39 0.98 16.03
CA PRO A 154 -15.84 1.09 16.12
C PRO A 154 -16.53 0.73 14.80
N GLU A 155 -17.73 0.15 14.90
CA GLU A 155 -18.53 -0.13 13.71
C GLU A 155 -19.06 1.17 13.08
N ARG A 156 -18.91 1.27 11.75
CA ARG A 156 -19.44 2.38 10.96
C ARG A 156 -20.73 2.00 10.25
N ASN A 157 -21.51 3.02 9.87
CA ASN A 157 -22.69 2.81 9.03
C ASN A 157 -22.27 2.61 7.56
N ILE A 158 -22.05 1.34 7.20
CA ILE A 158 -21.60 0.91 5.88
C ILE A 158 -22.53 1.40 4.76
N VAL A 159 -23.85 1.45 5.00
CA VAL A 159 -24.83 1.84 3.97
C VAL A 159 -24.67 3.31 3.61
N GLU A 160 -24.53 4.18 4.61
CA GLU A 160 -24.29 5.60 4.39
C GLU A 160 -22.93 5.82 3.71
N ASP A 161 -21.86 5.19 4.20
CA ASP A 161 -20.53 5.34 3.61
C ASP A 161 -20.48 4.94 2.11
N ILE A 162 -21.11 3.83 1.73
CA ILE A 162 -21.17 3.39 0.32
C ILE A 162 -21.98 4.38 -0.53
N LYS A 163 -23.09 4.89 0.00
CA LYS A 163 -23.93 5.85 -0.71
C LYS A 163 -23.17 7.15 -1.01
N PHE A 164 -22.52 7.73 -0.01
CA PHE A 164 -21.71 8.94 -0.20
C PHE A 164 -20.49 8.70 -1.10
N ALA A 165 -19.86 7.52 -1.02
CA ALA A 165 -18.77 7.15 -1.93
C ALA A 165 -19.25 7.06 -3.39
N GLN A 166 -20.46 6.55 -3.63
CA GLN A 166 -21.08 6.56 -4.96
C GLN A 166 -21.44 7.98 -5.43
N GLU A 167 -21.91 8.84 -4.52
CA GLU A 167 -22.19 10.24 -4.83
C GLU A 167 -20.93 11.01 -5.25
N ILE A 168 -19.78 10.80 -4.60
CA ILE A 168 -18.50 11.37 -5.05
C ILE A 168 -18.18 10.95 -6.49
N HIS A 169 -18.34 9.66 -6.81
CA HIS A 169 -18.07 9.15 -8.16
C HIS A 169 -18.99 9.76 -9.22
N GLN A 170 -20.25 10.02 -8.87
CA GLN A 170 -21.25 10.60 -9.78
C GLN A 170 -21.08 12.12 -9.96
N GLN A 171 -20.38 12.81 -9.05
CA GLN A 171 -20.21 14.26 -9.06
C GLN A 171 -18.95 14.75 -9.80
N GLU A 172 -18.04 13.87 -10.27
CA GLU A 172 -16.86 14.31 -11.03
C GLU A 172 -17.13 14.48 -12.55
N PRO A 173 -16.93 15.68 -13.12
CA PRO A 173 -16.14 15.79 -14.34
C PRO A 173 -14.67 15.48 -13.96
N GLN A 174 -14.10 14.49 -14.63
CA GLN A 174 -12.73 13.99 -14.49
C GLN A 174 -11.73 15.04 -13.98
N ARG A 175 -11.07 14.75 -12.85
CA ARG A 175 -9.79 15.34 -12.38
C ARG A 175 -9.00 16.04 -13.51
N PRO A 176 -8.59 17.32 -13.39
CA PRO A 176 -7.93 18.04 -14.49
C PRO A 176 -6.53 17.48 -14.73
N GLY A 177 -6.42 16.57 -15.69
CA GLY A 177 -5.20 15.84 -16.00
C GLY A 177 -5.34 15.08 -17.31
N GLY A 178 -5.65 15.80 -18.39
CA GLY A 178 -5.81 15.20 -19.72
C GLY A 178 -6.05 16.24 -20.83
N GLY A 179 -5.04 17.04 -21.14
CA GLY A 179 -4.91 17.71 -22.44
C GLY A 179 -5.84 18.89 -22.74
N GLU A 180 -5.64 20.03 -22.08
CA GLU A 180 -5.87 21.32 -22.74
C GLU A 180 -4.55 22.07 -22.83
N SER A 181 -4.17 22.40 -24.05
CA SER A 181 -2.96 23.16 -24.37
C SER A 181 -2.90 24.42 -23.53
N LEU A 182 -1.82 24.57 -22.75
CA LEU A 182 -1.37 25.83 -22.17
C LEU A 182 -1.09 26.84 -23.29
N GLY A 183 -2.15 27.46 -23.79
CA GLY A 183 -2.06 28.29 -24.98
C GLY A 183 -3.27 29.20 -25.13
N GLU A 184 -3.75 29.83 -24.04
CA GLU A 184 -4.53 31.09 -24.15
C GLU A 184 -4.89 31.81 -22.84
N ARG A 185 -4.23 31.53 -21.70
CA ARG A 185 -4.31 32.45 -20.55
C ARG A 185 -3.38 33.63 -20.77
N ARG A 186 -3.88 34.65 -21.49
CA ARG A 186 -3.31 36.00 -21.55
C ARG A 186 -3.06 36.49 -20.13
N LEU A 187 -1.78 36.60 -19.76
CA LEU A 187 -1.35 37.35 -18.58
C LEU A 187 -1.85 38.80 -18.71
N PRO A 188 -2.33 39.43 -17.61
CA PRO A 188 -2.70 40.84 -17.65
C PRO A 188 -1.45 41.67 -17.97
N ARG A 189 -1.50 42.42 -19.09
CA ARG A 189 -0.46 43.38 -19.46
C ARG A 189 -0.32 44.40 -18.33
N CYS A 190 0.86 44.46 -17.72
CA CYS A 190 1.22 45.57 -16.85
C CYS A 190 1.09 46.88 -17.65
N ARG A 191 0.36 47.86 -17.11
CA ARG A 191 0.25 49.20 -17.72
C ARG A 191 1.64 49.89 -17.65
N PRO A 192 2.10 50.55 -18.72
CA PRO A 192 3.30 51.36 -18.64
C PRO A 192 2.95 52.67 -17.93
N GLY A 193 3.62 52.93 -16.80
CA GLY A 193 3.49 54.16 -16.03
C GLY A 193 4.81 54.58 -15.40
N HIS A 194 5.39 55.61 -15.99
CA HIS A 194 6.36 56.57 -15.46
C HIS A 194 7.79 56.12 -15.08
N ALA A 195 8.71 56.39 -16.01
CA ALA A 195 9.94 57.12 -15.76
C ALA A 195 10.07 58.22 -16.83
#